data_AF-A0A838I7T3-F1
#
_entry.id   AF-A0A838I7T3-F1
#
_cell.length_a   1.000
_cell.length_b   1.000
_cell.length_c   1.000
_cell.angle_alpha   90.00
_cell.angle_beta   90.00
_cell.angle_gamma   90.00
#
_symmetry.space_group_name_H-M   'P 1'
#
loop_
_entity.id
_entity.type
_entity.pdbx_description
1 polymer ?
#
loop_
_entity_poly.entity_id
_entity_poly.type
_entity_poly.pdbx_seq_one_letter_code
_entity_poly.pdbx_strand_id
1 'polypeptide(L)'
;LQALKADREFCVTLNREESVDPERVLRRLRYHHPVYTHAGLAAQQRWEQVSGVRRTSYCGAYWGFGFHEDGVVSARRACERLGGVLA
;
A
#
# COMPACT_ATOMS: atom_id res chain seq x y z
N LEU A 1 -0.68 11.49 15.78
CA LEU A 1 -0.37 12.28 14.57
C LEU A 1 1.02 12.88 14.72
N GLN A 2 1.72 13.15 13.62
CA GLN A 2 3.15 13.41 13.63
C GLN A 2 3.47 14.72 14.39
N ALA A 3 4.16 14.60 15.53
CA ALA A 3 4.54 15.72 16.41
C ALA A 3 5.77 16.46 15.85
N LEU A 4 5.62 17.01 14.63
CA LEU A 4 6.68 17.74 13.95
C LEU A 4 6.98 19.03 14.71
N LYS A 5 8.25 19.24 15.10
CA LYS A 5 8.72 20.54 15.60
C LYS A 5 8.93 21.46 14.41
N ALA A 6 8.02 22.41 14.21
CA ALA A 6 8.06 23.33 13.09
C ALA A 6 7.61 24.74 13.51
N ASP A 7 8.01 25.73 12.72
CA ASP A 7 7.61 27.14 12.86
C ASP A 7 6.17 27.42 12.42
N ARG A 8 5.53 26.43 11.77
CA ARG A 8 4.18 26.51 11.21
C ARG A 8 3.49 25.14 11.26
N GLU A 9 2.18 25.14 11.13
CA GLU A 9 1.39 23.91 11.04
C GLU A 9 1.45 23.31 9.64
N PHE A 10 1.59 21.98 9.58
CA PHE A 10 1.48 21.21 8.35
C PHE A 10 0.18 20.41 8.36
N CYS A 11 -0.69 20.72 7.42
CA CYS A 11 -1.97 20.04 7.25
C CYS A 11 -1.93 19.12 6.04
N VAL A 12 -2.55 17.95 6.17
CA VAL A 12 -2.82 17.03 5.06
C VAL A 12 -4.33 16.91 4.93
N THR A 13 -4.82 17.01 3.70
CA THR A 13 -6.22 16.81 3.38
C THR A 13 -6.36 15.85 2.21
N LEU A 14 -7.50 15.18 2.11
CA LEU A 14 -7.83 14.24 1.06
C LEU A 14 -9.09 14.71 0.35
N ASN A 15 -9.03 14.86 -0.99
CA ASN A 15 -10.17 15.15 -1.86
C ASN A 15 -10.98 16.41 -1.47
N ARG A 16 -10.29 17.47 -1.02
CA ARG A 16 -10.88 18.77 -0.61
C ARG A 16 -10.15 19.95 -1.24
N GLU A 17 -9.83 19.83 -2.53
CA GLU A 17 -8.97 20.79 -3.22
C GLU A 17 -9.56 22.20 -3.26
N GLU A 18 -10.89 22.32 -3.41
CA GLU A 18 -11.59 23.60 -3.51
C GLU A 18 -11.55 24.44 -2.22
N SER A 19 -11.33 23.82 -1.07
CA SER A 19 -11.28 24.52 0.23
C SER A 19 -9.88 24.93 0.67
N VAL A 20 -8.85 24.71 -0.17
CA VAL A 20 -7.45 25.01 0.17
C VAL A 20 -6.94 26.16 -0.71
N ASP A 21 -6.42 27.20 -0.06
CA ASP A 21 -5.69 28.29 -0.72
C ASP A 21 -4.56 27.73 -1.60
N PRO A 22 -4.62 27.89 -2.95
CA PRO A 22 -3.65 27.32 -3.86
C PRO A 22 -2.21 27.76 -3.61
N GLU A 23 -2.00 28.97 -3.08
CA GLU A 23 -0.67 29.51 -2.79
C GLU A 23 -0.02 28.83 -1.56
N ARG A 24 -0.82 28.16 -0.73
CA ARG A 24 -0.35 27.43 0.46
C ARG A 24 -0.11 25.94 0.22
N VAL A 25 -0.36 25.44 -0.99
CA VAL A 25 -0.19 24.02 -1.29
C VAL A 25 1.28 23.69 -1.54
N LEU A 26 1.89 23.00 -0.58
CA LEU A 26 3.28 22.52 -0.70
C LEU A 26 3.44 21.40 -1.71
N ARG A 27 2.46 20.48 -1.77
CA ARG A 27 2.51 19.32 -2.67
C ARG A 27 1.12 18.75 -2.91
N ARG A 28 0.84 18.33 -4.16
CA ARG A 28 -0.31 17.49 -4.52
C ARG A 28 0.19 16.11 -4.90
N LEU A 29 -0.50 15.08 -4.40
CA LEU A 29 -0.17 13.68 -4.63
C LEU A 29 -1.45 12.96 -5.04
N ARG A 30 -1.36 12.17 -6.12
CA ARG A 30 -2.46 11.31 -6.54
C ARG A 30 -2.17 9.89 -6.09
N TYR A 31 -3.05 9.36 -5.25
CA TYR A 31 -3.00 7.98 -4.78
C TYR A 31 -4.20 7.21 -5.32
N HIS A 32 -3.98 5.94 -5.63
CA HIS A 32 -5.03 5.01 -6.01
C HIS A 32 -5.19 3.98 -4.90
N HIS A 33 -6.43 3.76 -4.48
CA HIS A 33 -6.78 2.71 -3.51
C HIS A 33 -7.56 1.62 -4.24
N PRO A 34 -7.34 0.34 -3.92
CA PRO A 34 -8.10 -0.74 -4.51
C PRO A 34 -9.54 -0.68 -3.99
N VAL A 35 -10.50 -0.99 -4.86
CA VAL A 35 -11.88 -1.22 -4.43
C VAL A 35 -12.02 -2.69 -4.08
N TYR A 36 -12.39 -2.98 -2.84
CA TYR A 36 -12.62 -4.35 -2.40
C TYR A 36 -13.94 -4.89 -2.92
N THR A 37 -13.85 -5.98 -3.65
CA THR A 37 -15.01 -6.70 -4.19
C THR A 37 -14.91 -8.17 -3.78
N HIS A 38 -16.04 -8.87 -3.72
CA HIS A 38 -16.04 -10.32 -3.47
C HIS A 38 -15.16 -11.07 -4.47
N ALA A 39 -15.19 -10.69 -5.74
CA ALA A 39 -14.34 -11.28 -6.77
C ALA A 39 -12.85 -11.03 -6.51
N GLY A 40 -12.48 -9.82 -6.07
CA GLY A 40 -11.11 -9.47 -5.70
C GLY A 40 -10.60 -10.26 -4.49
N LEU A 41 -11.41 -10.37 -3.43
CA LEU A 41 -11.07 -11.16 -2.25
C LEU A 41 -10.89 -12.65 -2.59
N ALA A 42 -11.78 -13.21 -3.42
CA ALA A 42 -11.64 -14.58 -3.90
C ALA A 42 -10.37 -14.76 -4.76
N ALA A 43 -9.97 -13.73 -5.53
CA ALA A 43 -8.73 -13.76 -6.32
C ALA A 43 -7.47 -13.71 -5.45
N GLN A 44 -7.47 -12.95 -4.36
CA GLN A 44 -6.35 -12.90 -3.42
C GLN A 44 -6.00 -14.28 -2.84
N GLN A 45 -7.01 -15.13 -2.58
CA GLN A 45 -6.82 -16.50 -2.09
C GLN A 45 -6.12 -17.43 -3.10
N ARG A 46 -6.13 -17.06 -4.39
CA ARG A 46 -5.52 -17.85 -5.49
C ARG A 46 -4.08 -17.44 -5.79
N TRP A 47 -3.39 -16.81 -4.84
CA TRP A 47 -2.01 -16.35 -4.99
C TRP A 47 -1.04 -17.43 -5.51
N GLU A 48 -1.16 -18.66 -5.02
CA GLU A 48 -0.30 -19.77 -5.44
C GLU A 48 -0.45 -20.17 -6.92
N GLN A 49 -1.56 -19.78 -7.56
CA GLN A 49 -1.77 -20.04 -8.99
C GLN A 49 -0.90 -19.16 -9.88
N VAL A 50 -0.44 -18.00 -9.38
CA VAL A 50 0.35 -17.03 -10.14
C VAL A 50 1.77 -16.86 -9.58
N SER A 51 1.95 -17.00 -8.27
CA SER A 51 3.23 -16.80 -7.60
C SER A 51 4.04 -18.09 -7.51
N GLY A 52 5.34 -18.01 -7.81
CA GLY A 52 6.23 -19.15 -7.98
C GLY A 52 6.22 -19.76 -9.38
N VAL A 53 5.42 -19.21 -10.30
CA VAL A 53 5.38 -19.63 -11.71
C VAL A 53 6.45 -18.90 -12.50
N ARG A 54 7.19 -19.63 -13.36
CA ARG A 54 8.24 -19.07 -14.24
C ARG A 54 9.27 -18.21 -13.49
N ARG A 55 9.70 -18.66 -12.30
CA ARG A 55 10.68 -17.98 -11.44
C ARG A 55 10.26 -16.57 -10.99
N THR A 56 8.95 -16.29 -10.97
CA THR A 56 8.40 -14.99 -10.55
C THR A 56 7.58 -15.16 -9.28
N SER A 57 7.79 -14.27 -8.31
CA SER A 57 6.98 -14.20 -7.08
C SER A 57 6.34 -12.82 -6.97
N TYR A 58 5.11 -12.78 -6.45
CA TYR A 58 4.35 -11.54 -6.28
C TYR A 58 4.12 -11.25 -4.81
N CYS A 59 4.35 -10.01 -4.40
CA CYS A 59 4.03 -9.48 -3.08
C CYS A 59 3.51 -8.04 -3.21
N GLY A 60 3.02 -7.47 -2.11
CA GLY A 60 2.46 -6.13 -2.06
C GLY A 60 1.17 -6.06 -1.25
N ALA A 61 0.81 -4.85 -0.83
CA ALA A 61 -0.31 -4.59 0.08
C ALA A 61 -1.66 -5.12 -0.42
N TYR A 62 -1.82 -5.31 -1.73
CA TYR A 62 -3.07 -5.79 -2.34
C TYR A 62 -3.23 -7.31 -2.25
N TRP A 63 -2.26 -8.04 -1.68
CA TRP A 63 -2.46 -9.41 -1.21
C TRP A 63 -3.09 -9.49 0.18
N GLY A 64 -3.57 -8.36 0.72
CA GLY A 64 -4.41 -8.22 1.90
C GLY A 64 -5.37 -7.04 1.74
N PHE A 65 -5.47 -6.18 2.75
CA PHE A 65 -6.38 -5.03 2.76
C PHE A 65 -5.70 -3.68 2.48
N GLY A 66 -4.56 -3.70 1.77
CA GLY A 66 -3.94 -2.49 1.24
C GLY A 66 -3.17 -1.69 2.29
N PHE A 67 -2.97 -2.23 3.49
CA PHE A 67 -2.18 -1.59 4.53
C PHE A 67 -0.68 -1.90 4.37
N HIS A 68 0.14 -1.13 5.08
CA HIS A 68 1.59 -1.34 5.09
C HIS A 68 1.95 -2.74 5.63
N GLU A 69 1.24 -3.20 6.66
CA GLU A 69 1.42 -4.55 7.23
C GLU A 69 1.16 -5.65 6.21
N ASP A 70 0.11 -5.54 5.39
CA ASP A 70 -0.18 -6.50 4.32
C ASP A 70 0.97 -6.57 3.30
N GLY A 71 1.61 -5.43 3.04
CA GLY A 71 2.82 -5.34 2.21
C GLY A 71 3.97 -6.14 2.81
N VAL A 72 4.26 -5.93 4.10
CA VAL A 72 5.34 -6.63 4.82
C VAL A 72 5.06 -8.13 4.91
N VAL A 73 3.85 -8.54 5.31
CA VAL A 73 3.47 -9.94 5.45
C VAL A 73 3.53 -10.67 4.11
N SER A 74 3.04 -10.06 3.03
CA SER A 74 3.10 -10.67 1.69
C SER A 74 4.52 -10.75 1.15
N ALA A 75 5.38 -9.76 1.45
CA ALA A 75 6.80 -9.80 1.10
C ALA A 75 7.51 -10.94 1.84
N ARG A 76 7.24 -11.11 3.14
CA ARG A 76 7.78 -12.22 3.94
C ARG A 76 7.44 -13.57 3.31
N ARG A 77 6.16 -13.79 2.97
CA ARG A 77 5.70 -15.00 2.26
C ARG A 77 6.43 -15.23 0.93
N ALA A 78 6.68 -14.17 0.17
CA ALA A 78 7.42 -14.28 -1.10
C ALA A 78 8.91 -14.60 -0.89
N CYS A 79 9.57 -13.98 0.08
CA CYS A 79 10.98 -14.23 0.43
C CYS A 79 11.20 -15.67 0.93
N GLU A 80 10.33 -16.17 1.80
CA GLU A 80 10.39 -17.55 2.31
C GLU A 80 10.36 -18.56 1.14
N ARG A 81 9.52 -18.32 0.13
CA ARG A 81 9.44 -19.16 -1.08
C ARG A 81 10.70 -19.11 -1.95
N LEU A 82 11.43 -18.00 -1.92
CA LEU A 82 12.71 -17.84 -2.63
C LEU A 82 13.89 -18.46 -1.85
N GLY A 83 13.64 -19.03 -0.67
CA GLY A 83 14.68 -19.58 0.20
C GLY A 83 15.35 -18.54 1.11
N GLY A 84 14.84 -17.30 1.13
CA GLY A 84 15.28 -16.28 2.08
C GLY A 84 14.55 -16.43 3.41
N VAL A 85 15.28 -16.63 4.49
CA VAL A 85 14.70 -16.58 5.85
C VAL A 85 14.85 -15.15 6.37
N LEU A 86 13.73 -14.47 6.59
CA LEU A 86 13.70 -13.19 7.31
C LEU A 86 13.62 -13.53 8.80
N ALA A 87 14.75 -13.38 9.49
CA ALA A 87 14.87 -13.52 10.94
C ALA A 87 14.22 -12.35 11.68
#